data_AF-T0YPV8-F1
#
_entry.id   AF-T0YPV8-F1
#
_cell.length_a   1.000
_cell.length_b   1.000
_cell.length_c   1.000
_cell.angle_alpha   90.00
_cell.angle_beta   90.00
_cell.angle_gamma   90.00
#
_symmetry.space_group_name_H-M   'P 1'
#
loop_
_entity.id
_entity.type
_entity.pdbx_description
1 polymer ?
#
loop_
_entity_poly.entity_id
_entity_poly.type
_entity_poly.pdbx_seq_one_letter_code
_entity_poly.pdbx_strand_id
1 'polypeptide(L)'
;MLSYALSALAYAVLLAVCLTVWRQRVAGSGIVTAVVAQVGWSIVVAVQAGHLGEYTTALVIAAEYLRDLAWALVLIRCLSGSRPSAWAHAGQRGLTVLVVAVIVWTVGSMLPGEPGVLARQIERFWVWGAFVLAIGGLVLVEQVARNTRDARRYNLKFIWLAIGAIYAWDLCLYSVAMLHGSLAQTFWTDRGFVNAALAVLLALGLNRISAWEAATFLSPRVVFFNATLLGASLYVLVMALGSYFVRRLGGSWGEAGQMLFLGIGALMLIVAALSEQFRAWARVTFAKYFFPYRYDYRSEWQKLTRALSERDDTPFYDRIVRVMAGFLSATRRGVVARRTGRAATHRSAGSSAPPDRTAR
;
A
#
# COMPACT_ATOMS: atom_id res chain seq x y z
N MET A 1 21.31 -13.32 14.86
CA MET A 1 22.01 -12.10 15.34
C MET A 1 22.59 -11.26 14.20
N LEU A 2 23.51 -11.80 13.38
CA LEU A 2 24.21 -11.04 12.33
C LEU A 2 23.28 -10.31 11.33
N SER A 3 22.23 -10.98 10.87
CA SER A 3 21.26 -10.41 9.94
C SER A 3 20.58 -9.15 10.48
N TYR A 4 20.14 -9.18 11.74
CA TYR A 4 19.49 -8.06 12.41
C TYR A 4 20.48 -6.96 12.81
N ALA A 5 21.71 -7.31 13.18
CA ALA A 5 22.77 -6.34 13.42
C ALA A 5 23.10 -5.55 12.14
N LEU A 6 23.17 -6.23 10.99
CA LEU A 6 23.34 -5.59 9.69
C LEU A 6 22.16 -4.66 9.37
N SER A 7 20.92 -5.09 9.64
CA SER A 7 19.74 -4.24 9.47
C SER A 7 19.79 -3.00 10.36
N ALA A 8 20.15 -3.17 11.65
CA ALA A 8 20.28 -2.07 12.59
C ALA A 8 21.32 -1.06 12.11
N LEU A 9 22.48 -1.52 11.63
CA LEU A 9 23.53 -0.67 11.06
C LEU A 9 23.03 0.08 9.82
N ALA A 10 22.40 -0.60 8.88
CA ALA A 10 21.90 0.00 7.64
C ALA A 10 20.86 1.10 7.92
N TYR A 11 19.90 0.83 8.81
CA TYR A 11 18.91 1.83 9.20
C TYR A 11 19.48 2.93 10.12
N ALA A 12 20.50 2.66 10.92
CA ALA A 12 21.19 3.67 11.72
C ALA A 12 21.96 4.66 10.83
N VAL A 13 22.63 4.17 9.78
CA VAL A 13 23.24 5.03 8.76
C VAL A 13 22.18 5.85 8.05
N LEU A 14 21.07 5.23 7.63
CA LEU A 14 19.96 5.94 7.02
C LEU A 14 19.38 7.02 7.96
N LEU A 15 19.25 6.72 9.24
CA LEU A 15 18.79 7.65 10.27
C LEU A 15 19.75 8.84 10.38
N ALA A 16 21.06 8.59 10.46
CA ALA A 16 22.08 9.63 10.53
C ALA A 16 22.01 10.56 9.31
N VAL A 17 21.85 10.00 8.11
CA VAL A 17 21.69 10.78 6.87
C VAL A 17 20.39 11.59 6.88
N CYS A 18 19.29 11.01 7.38
CA CYS A 18 18.00 11.70 7.51
C CYS A 18 18.06 12.88 8.49
N LEU A 19 18.82 12.77 9.58
CA LEU A 19 18.96 13.81 10.60
C LEU A 19 19.95 14.92 10.19
N THR A 20 20.93 14.61 9.34
CA THR A 20 22.00 15.54 8.93
C THR A 20 21.74 16.14 7.54
N VAL A 21 21.97 15.36 6.48
CA VAL A 21 21.98 15.83 5.08
C VAL A 21 20.56 16.00 4.53
N TRP A 22 19.63 15.13 4.93
CA TRP A 22 18.29 15.06 4.35
C TRP A 22 17.19 15.63 5.25
N ARG A 23 17.54 16.39 6.29
CA ARG A 23 16.59 16.92 7.27
C ARG A 23 15.40 17.65 6.63
N GLN A 24 15.65 18.50 5.63
CA GLN A 24 14.60 19.20 4.89
C GLN A 24 13.78 18.27 3.97
N ARG A 25 14.39 17.19 3.47
CA ARG A 25 13.74 16.21 2.57
C ARG A 25 12.74 15.33 3.29
N VAL A 26 12.91 15.10 4.59
CA VAL A 26 12.05 14.23 5.40
C VAL A 26 11.18 14.99 6.41
N ALA A 27 11.33 16.31 6.50
CA ALA A 27 10.58 17.14 7.44
C ALA A 27 9.05 16.97 7.24
N GLY A 28 8.32 16.70 8.32
CA GLY A 28 6.86 16.51 8.28
C GLY A 28 6.37 15.16 7.71
N SER A 29 7.27 14.30 7.23
CA SER A 29 6.90 12.99 6.66
C SER A 29 6.55 11.92 7.70
N GLY A 30 7.14 12.00 8.88
CA GLY A 30 7.14 10.92 9.88
C GLY A 30 8.14 9.78 9.58
N ILE A 31 8.89 9.83 8.47
CA ILE A 31 9.86 8.80 8.09
C ILE A 31 10.94 8.62 9.15
N VAL A 32 11.43 9.72 9.75
CA VAL A 32 12.42 9.65 10.83
C VAL A 32 11.90 8.79 12.00
N THR A 33 10.64 8.97 12.39
CA THR A 33 10.01 8.17 13.45
C THR A 33 9.91 6.70 13.07
N ALA A 34 9.55 6.40 11.82
CA ALA A 34 9.49 5.02 11.34
C ALA A 34 10.87 4.36 11.29
N VAL A 35 11.90 5.10 10.85
CA VAL A 35 13.29 4.63 10.84
C VAL A 35 13.80 4.41 12.27
N VAL A 36 13.48 5.28 13.23
CA VAL A 36 13.83 5.07 14.65
C VAL A 36 13.18 3.79 15.19
N ALA A 37 11.88 3.60 14.93
CA ALA A 37 11.17 2.38 15.33
C ALA A 37 11.77 1.13 14.68
N GLN A 38 12.19 1.23 13.42
CA GLN A 38 12.88 0.16 12.69
C GLN A 38 14.25 -0.17 13.30
N VAL A 39 15.06 0.83 13.64
CA VAL A 39 16.35 0.61 14.32
C VAL A 39 16.13 -0.05 15.67
N GLY A 40 15.18 0.45 16.47
CA GLY A 40 14.83 -0.12 17.76
C GLY A 40 14.40 -1.58 17.65
N TRP A 41 13.55 -1.91 16.68
CA TRP A 41 13.15 -3.29 16.39
C TRP A 41 14.35 -4.16 16.02
N SER A 42 15.21 -3.71 15.10
CA SER A 42 16.39 -4.48 14.69
C SER A 42 17.35 -4.74 15.85
N ILE A 43 17.50 -3.78 16.78
CA ILE A 43 18.31 -3.96 18.00
C ILE A 43 17.66 -4.99 18.94
N VAL A 44 16.37 -4.83 19.27
CA VAL A 44 15.66 -5.74 20.19
C VAL A 44 15.77 -7.19 19.70
N VAL A 45 15.52 -7.42 18.40
CA VAL A 45 15.59 -8.79 17.84
C VAL A 45 17.04 -9.28 17.71
N ALA A 46 18.01 -8.40 17.42
CA ALA A 46 19.42 -8.79 17.38
C ALA A 46 19.93 -9.25 18.75
N VAL A 47 19.62 -8.52 19.82
CA VAL A 47 20.07 -8.85 21.17
C VAL A 47 19.37 -10.11 21.69
N GLN A 48 18.07 -10.28 21.40
CA GLN A 48 17.36 -11.53 21.69
C GLN A 48 18.00 -12.72 20.96
N ALA A 49 18.31 -12.58 19.67
CA ALA A 49 18.93 -13.64 18.88
C ALA A 49 20.39 -13.94 19.29
N GLY A 50 21.05 -13.03 20.01
CA GLY A 50 22.38 -13.22 20.56
C GLY A 50 22.39 -13.86 21.94
N HIS A 51 21.22 -14.10 22.57
CA HIS A 51 21.10 -14.45 23.98
C HIS A 51 21.85 -13.47 24.92
N LEU A 52 22.00 -12.21 24.48
CA LEU A 52 22.77 -11.17 25.17
C LEU A 52 21.94 -10.42 26.23
N GLY A 53 20.69 -10.84 26.44
CA GLY A 53 19.79 -10.30 27.47
C GLY A 53 18.53 -11.15 27.63
N GLU A 54 18.03 -11.24 28.86
CA GLU A 54 16.74 -11.86 29.18
C GLU A 54 15.61 -10.86 28.90
N TYR A 55 15.15 -10.81 27.65
CA TYR A 55 13.97 -10.01 27.30
C TYR A 55 12.70 -10.83 27.42
N THR A 56 11.68 -10.22 28.02
CA THR A 56 10.32 -10.73 27.98
C THR A 56 9.82 -10.79 26.53
N THR A 57 9.16 -11.89 26.15
CA THR A 57 8.50 -12.07 24.84
C THR A 57 7.64 -10.86 24.45
N ALA A 58 7.02 -10.21 25.44
CA ALA A 58 6.23 -9.00 25.23
C ALA A 58 7.00 -7.83 24.61
N LEU A 59 8.29 -7.63 24.93
CA LEU A 59 9.10 -6.55 24.34
C LEU A 59 9.29 -6.75 22.83
N VAL A 60 9.47 -7.99 22.41
CA VAL A 60 9.67 -8.37 21.00
C VAL A 60 8.38 -8.17 20.23
N ILE A 61 7.26 -8.65 20.77
CA ILE A 61 5.93 -8.45 20.21
C ILE A 61 5.62 -6.95 20.10
N ALA A 62 5.95 -6.17 21.12
CA ALA A 62 5.77 -4.73 21.10
C ALA A 62 6.62 -4.06 20.03
N ALA A 63 7.89 -4.44 19.90
CA ALA A 63 8.77 -3.91 18.87
C ALA A 63 8.25 -4.21 17.45
N GLU A 64 7.71 -5.41 17.21
CA GLU A 64 7.06 -5.78 15.94
C GLU A 64 5.90 -4.83 15.62
N TYR A 65 4.97 -4.66 16.56
CA TYR A 65 3.83 -3.78 16.35
C TYR A 65 4.25 -2.31 16.21
N LEU A 66 5.10 -1.79 17.09
CA LEU A 66 5.51 -0.39 17.05
C LEU A 66 6.16 -0.02 15.72
N ARG A 67 6.98 -0.92 15.17
CA ARG A 67 7.59 -0.77 13.84
C ARG A 67 6.51 -0.69 12.75
N ASP A 68 5.57 -1.63 12.73
CA ASP A 68 4.53 -1.70 11.70
C ASP A 68 3.55 -0.51 11.79
N LEU A 69 3.20 -0.10 13.01
CA LEU A 69 2.35 1.05 13.25
C LEU A 69 3.06 2.35 12.86
N ALA A 70 4.37 2.47 13.08
CA ALA A 70 5.14 3.64 12.67
C ALA A 70 5.16 3.81 11.14
N TRP A 71 5.37 2.72 10.38
CA TRP A 71 5.26 2.76 8.92
C TRP A 71 3.84 3.07 8.45
N ALA A 72 2.82 2.51 9.09
CA ALA A 72 1.43 2.80 8.76
C ALA A 72 1.08 4.28 9.04
N LEU A 73 1.62 4.87 10.10
CA LEU A 73 1.44 6.29 10.43
C LEU A 73 2.05 7.19 9.34
N VAL A 74 3.21 6.83 8.79
CA VAL A 74 3.81 7.53 7.64
C VAL A 74 2.86 7.49 6.46
N LEU A 75 2.35 6.32 6.10
CA LEU A 75 1.45 6.15 4.94
C LEU A 75 0.13 6.93 5.12
N ILE A 76 -0.48 6.87 6.30
CA ILE A 76 -1.70 7.65 6.56
C ILE A 76 -1.42 9.16 6.53
N ARG A 77 -0.27 9.61 7.04
CA ARG A 77 0.15 11.03 6.92
C ARG A 77 0.31 11.46 5.46
N CYS A 78 0.82 10.58 4.60
CA CYS A 78 0.87 10.85 3.15
C CYS A 78 -0.53 11.04 2.57
N LEU A 79 -1.48 10.19 2.96
CA LEU A 79 -2.87 10.24 2.49
C LEU A 79 -3.64 11.47 3.00
N SER A 80 -3.32 11.97 4.21
CA SER A 80 -4.02 13.11 4.81
C SER A 80 -3.78 14.44 4.09
N GLY A 81 -2.64 14.59 3.39
CA GLY A 81 -2.28 15.79 2.64
C GLY A 81 -2.50 17.12 3.37
N SER A 82 -2.77 18.20 2.61
CA SER A 82 -3.06 19.54 3.17
C SER A 82 -4.53 19.79 3.53
N ARG A 83 -5.45 18.91 3.09
CA ARG A 83 -6.88 18.97 3.43
C ARG A 83 -7.31 17.60 3.93
N PRO A 84 -7.03 17.30 5.21
CA PRO A 84 -7.35 16.00 5.77
C PRO A 84 -8.87 15.79 5.80
N SER A 85 -9.31 14.70 5.17
CA SER A 85 -10.69 14.23 5.34
C SER A 85 -10.91 13.75 6.78
N ALA A 86 -12.15 13.78 7.25
CA ALA A 86 -12.51 13.26 8.59
C ALA A 86 -12.03 11.81 8.80
N TRP A 87 -12.07 11.01 7.74
CA TRP A 87 -11.57 9.63 7.70
C TRP A 87 -10.06 9.53 7.92
N ALA A 88 -9.27 10.45 7.35
CA ALA A 88 -7.82 10.46 7.52
C ALA A 88 -7.45 10.80 8.98
N HIS A 89 -8.12 11.77 9.59
CA HIS A 89 -7.94 12.09 11.01
C HIS A 89 -8.36 10.95 11.93
N ALA A 90 -9.49 10.29 11.65
CA ALA A 90 -9.93 9.12 12.41
C ALA A 90 -8.89 8.00 12.33
N GLY A 91 -8.34 7.72 11.14
CA GLY A 91 -7.27 6.75 10.95
C GLY A 91 -6.00 7.08 11.73
N GLN A 92 -5.54 8.34 11.69
CA GLN A 92 -4.37 8.79 12.47
C GLN A 92 -4.58 8.65 13.98
N ARG A 93 -5.76 9.05 14.48
CA ARG A 93 -6.10 8.94 15.90
C ARG A 93 -6.18 7.49 16.33
N GLY A 94 -6.88 6.64 15.58
CA GLY A 94 -6.99 5.21 15.86
C GLY A 94 -5.63 4.53 15.91
N LEU A 95 -4.75 4.85 14.96
CA LEU A 95 -3.41 4.29 14.91
C LEU A 95 -2.51 4.80 16.05
N THR A 96 -2.65 6.07 16.44
CA THR A 96 -1.93 6.65 17.59
C THR A 96 -2.40 6.03 18.91
N VAL A 97 -3.71 5.81 19.06
CA VAL A 97 -4.27 5.09 20.22
C VAL A 97 -3.72 3.66 20.28
N LEU A 98 -3.62 2.98 19.14
CA LEU A 98 -3.04 1.63 19.08
C LEU A 98 -1.56 1.62 19.50
N VAL A 99 -0.76 2.61 19.07
CA VAL A 99 0.63 2.77 19.52
C VAL A 99 0.69 2.93 21.04
N VAL A 100 -0.13 3.82 21.61
CA VAL A 100 -0.18 4.03 23.07
C VAL A 100 -0.60 2.75 23.79
N ALA A 101 -1.60 2.04 23.28
CA ALA A 101 -2.06 0.77 23.86
C ALA A 101 -0.94 -0.30 23.87
N VAL A 102 -0.17 -0.41 22.79
CA VAL A 102 0.99 -1.32 22.73
C VAL A 102 2.05 -0.93 23.76
N ILE A 103 2.37 0.36 23.89
CA ILE A 103 3.36 0.83 24.89
C ILE A 103 2.88 0.53 26.30
N VAL A 104 1.63 0.86 26.62
CA VAL A 104 1.03 0.61 27.95
C VAL A 104 1.04 -0.88 28.27
N TRP A 105 0.67 -1.73 27.31
CA TRP A 105 0.73 -3.19 27.48
C TRP A 105 2.15 -3.68 27.75
N THR A 106 3.14 -3.17 27.02
CA THR A 106 4.56 -3.55 27.16
C THR A 106 5.12 -3.14 28.53
N VAL A 107 4.79 -1.93 28.99
CA VAL A 107 5.21 -1.47 30.32
C VAL A 107 4.52 -2.32 31.40
N GLY A 108 3.24 -2.63 31.22
CA GLY A 108 2.47 -3.47 32.14
C GLY A 108 3.02 -4.91 32.24
N SER A 109 3.54 -5.48 31.14
CA SER A 109 4.14 -6.82 31.14
C SER A 109 5.56 -6.88 31.71
N MET A 110 6.21 -5.72 31.91
CA MET A 110 7.51 -5.60 32.58
C MET A 110 7.40 -5.45 34.10
N LEU A 111 6.20 -5.20 34.63
CA LEU A 111 5.99 -5.11 36.08
C LEU A 111 6.06 -6.51 36.71
N PRO A 112 6.73 -6.68 37.86
CA PRO A 112 6.83 -7.96 38.53
C PRO A 112 5.44 -8.45 38.97
N GLY A 113 5.04 -9.63 38.48
CA GLY A 113 3.76 -10.26 38.79
C GLY A 113 3.41 -11.38 37.80
N GLU A 114 2.41 -12.19 38.14
CA GLU A 114 1.87 -13.19 37.22
C GLU A 114 1.30 -12.50 35.97
N PRO A 115 1.65 -12.97 34.74
CA PRO A 115 1.13 -12.37 33.52
C PRO A 115 -0.40 -12.44 33.54
N GLY A 116 -1.02 -11.26 33.56
CA GLY A 116 -2.47 -11.13 33.55
C GLY A 116 -3.09 -11.86 32.36
N VAL A 117 -4.37 -12.23 32.49
CA VAL A 117 -5.10 -12.98 31.43
C VAL A 117 -4.95 -12.31 30.06
N LEU A 118 -4.99 -10.98 30.01
CA LEU A 118 -4.81 -10.20 28.78
C LEU A 118 -3.42 -10.39 28.15
N ALA A 119 -2.35 -10.43 28.95
CA ALA A 119 -0.99 -10.61 28.43
C ALA A 119 -0.82 -11.97 27.75
N ARG A 120 -1.32 -13.05 28.38
CA ARG A 120 -1.32 -14.39 27.80
C ARG A 120 -2.15 -14.50 26.53
N GLN A 121 -3.30 -13.82 26.46
CA GLN A 121 -4.12 -13.80 25.25
C GLN A 121 -3.43 -13.05 24.11
N ILE A 122 -2.78 -11.91 24.40
CA ILE A 122 -2.00 -11.17 23.40
C ILE A 122 -0.85 -12.03 22.89
N GLU A 123 -0.08 -12.66 23.76
CA GLU A 123 1.00 -13.59 23.37
C GLU A 123 0.49 -14.81 22.58
N ARG A 124 -0.75 -15.24 22.79
CA ARG A 124 -1.35 -16.33 22.02
C ARG A 124 -1.77 -15.89 20.62
N PHE A 125 -2.27 -14.66 20.47
CA PHE A 125 -2.90 -14.18 19.24
C PHE A 125 -2.08 -13.13 18.49
N TRP A 126 -0.87 -12.79 18.94
CA TRP A 126 -0.09 -11.69 18.33
C TRP A 126 0.18 -11.91 16.83
N VAL A 127 0.46 -13.15 16.41
CA VAL A 127 0.69 -13.49 15.00
C VAL A 127 -0.52 -13.10 14.13
N TRP A 128 -1.74 -13.29 14.63
CA TRP A 128 -2.97 -12.90 13.93
C TRP A 128 -3.05 -11.37 13.80
N GLY A 129 -2.75 -10.64 14.87
CA GLY A 129 -2.73 -9.18 14.83
C GLY A 129 -1.70 -8.64 13.86
N ALA A 130 -0.49 -9.22 13.85
CA ALA A 130 0.60 -8.81 12.97
C ALA A 130 0.30 -9.14 11.51
N PHE A 131 -0.34 -10.28 11.25
CA PHE A 131 -0.84 -10.67 9.93
C PHE A 131 -1.87 -9.67 9.37
N VAL A 132 -2.88 -9.29 10.18
CA VAL A 132 -3.87 -8.28 9.78
C VAL A 132 -3.22 -6.93 9.53
N LEU A 133 -2.25 -6.55 10.36
CA LEU A 133 -1.52 -5.30 10.21
C LEU A 133 -0.67 -5.28 8.93
N ALA A 134 -0.06 -6.41 8.55
CA ALA A 134 0.67 -6.55 7.29
C ALA A 134 -0.23 -6.36 6.06
N ILE A 135 -1.44 -6.95 6.08
CA ILE A 135 -2.45 -6.72 5.03
C ILE A 135 -2.85 -5.24 5.00
N GLY A 136 -3.14 -4.65 6.17
CA GLY A 136 -3.49 -3.24 6.28
C GLY A 136 -2.40 -2.30 5.74
N GLY A 137 -1.14 -2.58 6.07
CA GLY A 137 0.04 -1.86 5.56
C GLY A 137 0.15 -1.93 4.05
N LEU A 138 0.01 -3.12 3.46
CA LEU A 138 -0.01 -3.32 2.01
C LEU A 138 -1.14 -2.53 1.31
N VAL A 139 -2.34 -2.53 1.90
CA VAL A 139 -3.47 -1.73 1.39
C VAL A 139 -3.15 -0.23 1.47
N LEU A 140 -2.58 0.25 2.57
CA LEU A 140 -2.17 1.65 2.71
C LEU A 140 -1.11 2.05 1.68
N VAL A 141 -0.13 1.18 1.41
CA VAL A 141 0.87 1.39 0.35
C VAL A 141 0.21 1.53 -1.01
N GLU A 142 -0.76 0.67 -1.34
CA GLU A 142 -1.52 0.78 -2.60
C GLU A 142 -2.26 2.12 -2.69
N GLN A 143 -2.95 2.53 -1.62
CA GLN A 143 -3.69 3.80 -1.61
C GLN A 143 -2.74 4.99 -1.82
N VAL A 144 -1.57 4.99 -1.16
CA VAL A 144 -0.57 6.06 -1.31
C VAL A 144 0.00 6.07 -2.73
N ALA A 145 0.37 4.90 -3.27
CA ALA A 145 0.92 4.78 -4.61
C ALA A 145 -0.07 5.27 -5.69
N ARG A 146 -1.36 4.99 -5.53
CA ARG A 146 -2.42 5.41 -6.46
C ARG A 146 -2.76 6.90 -6.34
N ASN A 147 -2.79 7.45 -5.13
CA ASN A 147 -3.17 8.85 -4.94
C ASN A 147 -2.04 9.85 -5.23
N THR A 148 -0.80 9.39 -5.35
CA THR A 148 0.33 10.22 -5.80
C THR A 148 0.13 10.73 -7.23
N ARG A 149 0.39 12.01 -7.53
CA ARG A 149 0.28 12.60 -8.89
C ARG A 149 1.34 12.05 -9.86
N ASP A 150 0.97 11.86 -11.13
CA ASP A 150 1.81 11.23 -12.18
C ASP A 150 3.22 11.81 -12.30
N ALA A 151 3.37 13.13 -12.22
CA ALA A 151 4.68 13.79 -12.34
C ALA A 151 5.69 13.43 -11.22
N ARG A 152 5.22 13.02 -10.03
CA ARG A 152 6.10 12.63 -8.89
C ARG A 152 6.07 11.14 -8.57
N ARG A 153 5.15 10.36 -9.16
CA ARG A 153 5.06 8.90 -9.00
C ARG A 153 6.40 8.22 -9.24
N TYR A 154 7.14 8.63 -10.26
CA TYR A 154 8.42 8.02 -10.60
C TYR A 154 9.51 8.20 -9.52
N ASN A 155 9.51 9.33 -8.81
CA ASN A 155 10.54 9.61 -7.79
C ASN A 155 10.24 8.90 -6.47
N LEU A 156 8.96 8.75 -6.12
CA LEU A 156 8.53 8.14 -4.86
C LEU A 156 8.33 6.63 -4.95
N LYS A 157 8.34 6.04 -6.15
CA LYS A 157 8.10 4.61 -6.36
C LYS A 157 9.01 3.72 -5.51
N PHE A 158 10.27 4.11 -5.31
CA PHE A 158 11.23 3.33 -4.53
C PHE A 158 10.91 3.32 -3.04
N ILE A 159 10.36 4.43 -2.51
CA ILE A 159 9.94 4.52 -1.11
C ILE A 159 8.74 3.59 -0.88
N TRP A 160 7.73 3.66 -1.74
CA TRP A 160 6.54 2.81 -1.63
C TRP A 160 6.84 1.35 -1.89
N LEU A 161 7.76 1.05 -2.81
CA LEU A 161 8.24 -0.30 -3.06
C LEU A 161 8.99 -0.86 -1.86
N ALA A 162 9.84 -0.06 -1.20
CA ALA A 162 10.55 -0.48 0.00
C ALA A 162 9.58 -0.78 1.15
N ILE A 163 8.66 0.14 1.47
CA ILE A 163 7.68 -0.05 2.54
C ILE A 163 6.72 -1.21 2.21
N GLY A 164 6.28 -1.31 0.95
CA GLY A 164 5.46 -2.43 0.48
C GLY A 164 6.18 -3.77 0.59
N ALA A 165 7.48 -3.82 0.32
CA ALA A 165 8.29 -5.04 0.46
C ALA A 165 8.48 -5.44 1.93
N ILE A 166 8.56 -4.49 2.87
CA ILE A 166 8.56 -4.79 4.32
C ILE A 166 7.27 -5.55 4.66
N TYR A 167 6.11 -4.96 4.39
CA TYR A 167 4.83 -5.59 4.71
C TYR A 167 4.55 -6.87 3.91
N ALA A 168 5.05 -6.98 2.68
CA ALA A 168 4.94 -8.20 1.88
C ALA A 168 5.75 -9.35 2.51
N TRP A 169 6.98 -9.07 2.97
CA TRP A 169 7.78 -10.05 3.69
C TRP A 169 7.10 -10.48 4.99
N ASP A 170 6.55 -9.53 5.73
CA ASP A 170 5.84 -9.81 6.99
C ASP A 170 4.57 -10.63 6.76
N LEU A 171 3.80 -10.32 5.70
CA LEU A 171 2.65 -11.11 5.30
C LEU A 171 3.04 -12.57 5.03
N CYS A 172 4.15 -12.78 4.32
CA CYS A 172 4.69 -14.10 4.03
C CYS A 172 5.18 -14.82 5.29
N LEU A 173 5.88 -14.12 6.19
CA LEU A 173 6.36 -14.69 7.45
C LEU A 173 5.18 -15.15 8.31
N TYR A 174 4.20 -14.27 8.52
CA TYR A 174 3.07 -14.57 9.40
C TYR A 174 2.10 -15.59 8.81
N SER A 175 1.90 -15.61 7.48
CA SER A 175 1.09 -16.66 6.84
C SER A 175 1.70 -18.05 7.06
N VAL A 176 3.03 -18.17 6.91
CA VAL A 176 3.77 -19.42 7.14
C VAL A 176 3.73 -19.81 8.61
N ALA A 177 3.84 -18.83 9.51
CA ALA A 177 3.77 -19.08 10.94
C ALA A 177 2.40 -19.62 11.38
N MET A 178 1.31 -19.03 10.87
CA MET A 178 -0.05 -19.48 11.15
C MET A 178 -0.31 -20.88 10.61
N LEU A 179 0.28 -21.20 9.46
CA LEU A 179 0.10 -22.47 8.80
C LEU A 179 0.80 -23.63 9.53
N HIS A 180 2.00 -23.39 10.05
CA HIS A 180 2.79 -24.40 10.75
C HIS A 180 2.61 -24.36 12.28
N GLY A 181 1.91 -23.35 12.79
CA GLY A 181 1.77 -23.12 14.23
C GLY A 181 3.07 -22.68 14.92
N SER A 182 4.11 -22.37 14.15
CA SER A 182 5.44 -21.98 14.64
C SER A 182 6.12 -21.04 13.65
N LEU A 183 6.94 -20.13 14.17
CA LEU A 183 7.77 -19.25 13.34
C LEU A 183 8.89 -20.06 12.69
N ALA A 184 8.97 -20.03 11.36
CA ALA A 184 10.06 -20.65 10.64
C ALA A 184 11.35 -19.85 10.89
N GLN A 185 12.32 -20.47 11.57
CA GLN A 185 13.54 -19.81 12.04
C GLN A 185 14.38 -19.20 10.91
N THR A 186 14.40 -19.85 9.74
CA THR A 186 15.08 -19.37 8.53
C THR A 186 14.48 -18.03 8.08
N PHE A 187 13.15 -17.94 7.95
CA PHE A 187 12.46 -16.70 7.57
C PHE A 187 12.58 -15.59 8.59
N TRP A 188 12.54 -15.95 9.87
CA TRP A 188 12.81 -15.02 10.95
C TRP A 188 14.21 -14.44 10.78
N THR A 189 15.24 -15.27 10.68
CA THR A 189 16.63 -14.83 10.57
C THR A 189 16.91 -14.02 9.30
N ASP A 190 16.42 -14.46 8.15
CA ASP A 190 16.68 -13.82 6.84
C ASP A 190 16.02 -12.44 6.70
N ARG A 191 14.96 -12.19 7.48
CA ARG A 191 14.27 -10.89 7.53
C ARG A 191 15.22 -9.73 7.79
N GLY A 192 16.28 -9.94 8.59
CA GLY A 192 17.29 -8.92 8.83
C GLY A 192 18.05 -8.51 7.56
N PHE A 193 18.49 -9.48 6.76
CA PHE A 193 19.19 -9.22 5.49
C PHE A 193 18.29 -8.50 4.49
N VAL A 194 17.04 -8.94 4.36
CA VAL A 194 16.05 -8.30 3.50
C VAL A 194 15.83 -6.85 3.93
N ASN A 195 15.63 -6.60 5.23
CA ASN A 195 15.45 -5.24 5.74
C ASN A 195 16.67 -4.35 5.51
N ALA A 196 17.89 -4.90 5.60
CA ALA A 196 19.11 -4.16 5.26
C ALA A 196 19.14 -3.74 3.77
N ALA A 197 18.74 -4.62 2.85
CA ALA A 197 18.62 -4.28 1.43
C ALA A 197 17.51 -3.24 1.17
N LEU A 198 16.38 -3.34 1.89
CA LEU A 198 15.30 -2.37 1.80
C LEU A 198 15.69 -0.99 2.34
N ALA A 199 16.60 -0.91 3.31
CA ALA A 199 17.16 0.37 3.78
C ALA A 199 17.90 1.09 2.64
N VAL A 200 18.67 0.36 1.82
CA VAL A 200 19.35 0.93 0.63
C VAL A 200 18.32 1.40 -0.39
N LEU A 201 17.30 0.60 -0.67
CA LEU A 201 16.22 0.98 -1.60
C LEU A 201 15.47 2.24 -1.14
N LEU A 202 15.20 2.34 0.16
CA LEU A 202 14.59 3.50 0.78
C LEU A 202 15.50 4.73 0.68
N ALA A 203 16.80 4.58 0.92
CA ALA A 203 17.79 5.63 0.76
C ALA A 203 17.83 6.16 -0.68
N LEU A 204 17.79 5.25 -1.69
CA LEU A 204 17.72 5.63 -3.10
C LEU A 204 16.45 6.41 -3.43
N GLY A 205 15.32 6.05 -2.81
CA GLY A 205 14.07 6.79 -2.94
C GLY A 205 14.14 8.19 -2.31
N LEU A 206 14.64 8.29 -1.09
CA LEU A 206 14.82 9.55 -0.35
C LEU A 206 15.85 10.48 -1.01
N ASN A 207 16.85 9.91 -1.70
CA ASN A 207 17.82 10.72 -2.42
C ASN A 207 17.22 11.44 -3.64
N ARG A 208 16.11 10.91 -4.20
CA ARG A 208 15.45 11.46 -5.40
C ARG A 208 14.47 12.60 -5.09
N ILE A 209 14.20 12.89 -3.82
CA ILE A 209 13.29 13.97 -3.41
C ILE A 209 14.06 15.15 -2.85
N SER A 210 13.63 16.37 -3.20
CA SER A 210 14.22 17.62 -2.69
C SER A 210 13.55 18.10 -1.40
N ALA A 211 12.23 17.91 -1.28
CA ALA A 211 11.45 18.27 -0.10
C ALA A 211 10.24 17.34 0.04
N TRP A 212 9.82 17.09 1.29
CA TRP A 212 8.59 16.36 1.56
C TRP A 212 7.39 17.30 1.48
N GLU A 213 6.59 17.17 0.41
CA GLU A 213 5.40 18.01 0.24
C GLU A 213 4.12 17.17 0.33
N ALA A 214 3.63 17.00 1.56
CA ALA A 214 2.37 16.30 1.85
C ALA A 214 1.17 16.87 1.04
N ALA A 215 1.22 18.15 0.68
CA ALA A 215 0.15 18.87 -0.03
C ALA A 215 -0.22 18.30 -1.41
N THR A 216 0.64 17.48 -2.02
CA THR A 216 0.53 17.14 -3.46
C THR A 216 0.01 15.73 -3.74
N PHE A 217 -0.38 14.96 -2.72
CA PHE A 217 -0.79 13.55 -2.81
C PHE A 217 -2.28 13.29 -3.10
N LEU A 218 -3.04 14.26 -3.63
CA LEU A 218 -4.45 14.05 -3.97
C LEU A 218 -4.73 14.24 -5.47
N SER A 219 -5.10 13.15 -6.13
CA SER A 219 -6.15 13.17 -7.15
C SER A 219 -7.50 13.14 -6.41
N PRO A 220 -8.47 14.03 -6.68
CA PRO A 220 -9.75 14.13 -5.95
C PRO A 220 -10.68 12.91 -6.00
N ARG A 221 -10.25 11.78 -6.54
CA ARG A 221 -11.03 10.53 -6.58
C ARG A 221 -10.31 9.46 -5.79
N VAL A 222 -10.62 9.38 -4.50
CA VAL A 222 -10.35 8.16 -3.70
C VAL A 222 -11.28 7.08 -4.22
N VAL A 223 -10.80 6.30 -5.19
CA VAL A 223 -11.49 5.06 -5.55
C VAL A 223 -10.78 3.95 -4.83
N PHE A 224 -11.45 3.42 -3.79
CA PHE A 224 -11.05 2.19 -3.12
C PHE A 224 -11.02 1.07 -4.17
N PHE A 225 -9.82 0.76 -4.66
CA PHE A 225 -9.58 -0.37 -5.53
C PHE A 225 -8.73 -1.38 -4.76
N ASN A 226 -9.33 -2.52 -4.49
CA ASN A 226 -8.82 -3.59 -3.63
C ASN A 226 -7.91 -4.57 -4.40
N ALA A 227 -7.00 -4.10 -5.25
CA ALA A 227 -6.15 -5.04 -5.99
C ALA A 227 -5.18 -5.77 -5.06
N THR A 228 -4.60 -5.05 -4.09
CA THR A 228 -3.73 -5.64 -3.08
C THR A 228 -4.49 -6.55 -2.14
N LEU A 229 -5.73 -6.20 -1.77
CA LEU A 229 -6.57 -7.07 -0.96
C LEU A 229 -6.93 -8.36 -1.71
N LEU A 230 -7.29 -8.26 -3.00
CA LEU A 230 -7.52 -9.43 -3.85
C LEU A 230 -6.25 -10.27 -4.00
N GLY A 231 -5.09 -9.64 -4.18
CA GLY A 231 -3.79 -10.31 -4.25
C GLY A 231 -3.43 -11.03 -2.95
N ALA A 232 -3.63 -10.38 -1.81
CA ALA A 232 -3.41 -10.96 -0.49
C ALA A 232 -4.38 -12.12 -0.23
N SER A 233 -5.67 -11.97 -0.54
CA SER A 233 -6.66 -13.05 -0.43
C SER A 233 -6.34 -14.23 -1.33
N LEU A 234 -5.94 -13.98 -2.58
CA LEU A 234 -5.51 -15.03 -3.51
C LEU A 234 -4.27 -15.75 -3.01
N TYR A 235 -3.28 -15.00 -2.51
CA TYR A 235 -2.08 -15.55 -1.90
C TYR A 235 -2.43 -16.47 -0.73
N VAL A 236 -3.27 -16.01 0.21
CA VAL A 236 -3.70 -16.81 1.36
C VAL A 236 -4.46 -18.06 0.92
N LEU A 237 -5.34 -17.94 -0.09
CA LEU A 237 -6.08 -19.07 -0.63
C LEU A 237 -5.14 -20.12 -1.25
N VAL A 238 -4.17 -19.67 -2.05
CA VAL A 238 -3.15 -20.54 -2.64
C VAL A 238 -2.34 -21.23 -1.55
N MET A 239 -1.85 -20.49 -0.54
CA MET A 239 -1.17 -21.03 0.64
C MET A 239 -2.00 -22.10 1.35
N ALA A 240 -3.28 -21.81 1.64
CA ALA A 240 -4.16 -22.73 2.32
C ALA A 240 -4.37 -24.03 1.51
N LEU A 241 -4.65 -23.91 0.21
CA LEU A 241 -4.85 -25.05 -0.68
C LEU A 241 -3.59 -25.88 -0.85
N GLY A 242 -2.46 -25.25 -1.17
CA GLY A 242 -1.17 -25.94 -1.32
C GLY A 242 -0.83 -26.74 -0.06
N SER A 243 -1.08 -26.16 1.10
CA SER A 243 -0.79 -26.81 2.37
C SER A 243 -1.74 -27.93 2.73
N TYR A 244 -3.01 -27.81 2.34
CA TYR A 244 -3.97 -28.90 2.46
C TYR A 244 -3.54 -30.10 1.61
N PHE A 245 -3.14 -29.86 0.35
CA PHE A 245 -2.72 -30.92 -0.55
C PHE A 245 -1.43 -31.61 -0.12
N VAL A 246 -0.40 -30.85 0.30
CA VAL A 246 0.87 -31.43 0.79
C VAL A 246 0.63 -32.34 2.00
N ARG A 247 -0.16 -31.89 2.99
CA ARG A 247 -0.49 -32.71 4.17
C ARG A 247 -1.29 -33.95 3.80
N ARG A 248 -2.24 -33.83 2.87
CA ARG A 248 -3.07 -34.96 2.43
C ARG A 248 -2.26 -36.03 1.71
N LEU A 249 -1.18 -35.64 1.02
CA LEU A 249 -0.28 -36.55 0.32
C LEU A 249 0.77 -37.20 1.23
N GLY A 250 0.69 -36.96 2.55
CA GLY A 250 1.67 -37.47 3.52
C GLY A 250 3.05 -36.82 3.41
N GLY A 251 3.18 -35.76 2.61
CA GLY A 251 4.41 -35.00 2.47
C GLY A 251 4.61 -34.03 3.62
N SER A 252 5.86 -33.85 4.06
CA SER A 252 6.25 -32.70 4.86
C SER A 252 6.68 -31.57 3.93
N TRP A 253 6.38 -30.33 4.33
CA TRP A 253 6.99 -29.17 3.70
C TRP A 253 8.49 -29.18 4.02
N GLY A 254 9.30 -29.74 3.14
CA GLY A 254 10.74 -29.52 3.17
C GLY A 254 11.05 -28.03 2.94
N GLU A 255 12.23 -27.57 3.39
CA GLU A 255 12.67 -26.16 3.27
C GLU A 255 12.57 -25.65 1.82
N ALA A 256 12.92 -26.48 0.84
CA ALA A 256 12.84 -26.14 -0.58
C ALA A 256 11.40 -25.92 -1.08
N GLY A 257 10.44 -26.70 -0.58
CA GLY A 257 9.02 -26.54 -0.92
C GLY A 257 8.46 -25.23 -0.38
N GLN A 258 8.86 -24.85 0.84
CA GLN A 258 8.48 -23.57 1.44
C GLN A 258 9.05 -22.40 0.63
N MET A 259 10.34 -22.44 0.28
CA MET A 259 11.00 -21.38 -0.49
C MET A 259 10.40 -21.21 -1.90
N LEU A 260 10.12 -22.30 -2.62
CA LEU A 260 9.53 -22.25 -3.95
C LEU A 260 8.11 -21.66 -3.91
N PHE A 261 7.31 -22.10 -2.94
CA PHE A 261 5.93 -21.66 -2.78
C PHE A 261 5.83 -20.18 -2.39
N LEU A 262 6.75 -19.71 -1.55
CA LEU A 262 6.86 -18.31 -1.16
C LEU A 262 7.45 -17.44 -2.27
N GLY A 263 8.39 -17.97 -3.07
CA GLY A 263 8.87 -17.31 -4.28
C GLY A 263 7.73 -17.05 -5.26
N ILE A 264 6.85 -18.04 -5.47
CA ILE A 264 5.66 -17.90 -6.32
C ILE A 264 4.65 -16.91 -5.71
N GLY A 265 4.41 -16.97 -4.40
CA GLY A 265 3.51 -16.05 -3.70
C GLY A 265 3.99 -14.59 -3.71
N ALA A 266 5.27 -14.37 -3.41
CA ALA A 266 5.90 -13.06 -3.47
C ALA A 266 5.91 -12.52 -4.92
N LEU A 267 6.22 -13.38 -5.90
CA LEU A 267 6.14 -13.01 -7.32
C LEU A 267 4.71 -12.63 -7.72
N MET A 268 3.70 -13.38 -7.27
CA MET A 268 2.29 -13.03 -7.50
C MET A 268 1.92 -11.68 -6.88
N LEU A 269 2.36 -11.40 -5.66
CA LEU A 269 2.13 -10.11 -5.00
C LEU A 269 2.85 -8.97 -5.73
N ILE A 270 4.08 -9.20 -6.20
CA ILE A 270 4.84 -8.24 -7.01
C ILE A 270 4.13 -7.97 -8.33
N VAL A 271 3.68 -9.01 -9.04
CA VAL A 271 2.93 -8.88 -10.30
C VAL A 271 1.60 -8.18 -10.06
N ALA A 272 0.88 -8.50 -8.99
CA ALA A 272 -0.36 -7.83 -8.62
C ALA A 272 -0.14 -6.34 -8.28
N ALA A 273 0.97 -6.00 -7.62
CA ALA A 273 1.33 -4.63 -7.29
C ALA A 273 1.75 -3.83 -8.55
N LEU A 274 2.55 -4.44 -9.44
CA LEU A 274 3.19 -3.74 -10.56
C LEU A 274 2.38 -3.77 -11.87
N SER A 275 1.56 -4.78 -12.13
CA SER A 275 0.90 -4.93 -13.44
C SER A 275 -0.43 -4.17 -13.51
N GLU A 276 -0.43 -3.04 -14.22
CA GLU A 276 -1.65 -2.28 -14.52
C GLU A 276 -2.72 -3.12 -15.22
N GLN A 277 -2.26 -4.06 -16.04
CA GLN A 277 -3.08 -4.89 -16.91
C GLN A 277 -3.71 -6.06 -16.16
N PHE A 278 -2.96 -6.74 -15.27
CA PHE A 278 -3.52 -7.75 -14.38
C PHE A 278 -4.57 -7.14 -13.44
N ARG A 279 -4.29 -5.93 -12.93
CA ARG A 279 -5.22 -5.17 -12.09
C ARG A 279 -6.49 -4.74 -12.84
N ALA A 280 -6.39 -4.43 -14.14
CA ALA A 280 -7.55 -4.11 -14.97
C ALA A 280 -8.40 -5.36 -15.26
N TRP A 281 -7.75 -6.48 -15.58
CA TRP A 281 -8.42 -7.76 -15.82
C TRP A 281 -9.14 -8.27 -14.56
N ALA A 282 -8.45 -8.33 -13.41
CA ALA A 282 -9.05 -8.77 -12.15
C ALA A 282 -10.24 -7.89 -11.74
N ARG A 283 -10.16 -6.57 -11.97
CA ARG A 283 -11.27 -5.64 -11.73
C ARG A 283 -12.50 -5.98 -12.56
N VAL A 284 -12.33 -6.22 -13.86
CA VAL A 284 -13.44 -6.55 -14.76
C VAL A 284 -14.03 -7.91 -14.39
N THR A 285 -13.19 -8.89 -14.09
CA THR A 285 -13.63 -10.22 -13.67
C THR A 285 -14.41 -10.17 -12.36
N PHE A 286 -13.87 -9.55 -11.29
CA PHE A 286 -14.58 -9.45 -10.01
C PHE A 286 -15.84 -8.59 -10.09
N ALA A 287 -15.82 -7.48 -10.82
CA ALA A 287 -17.02 -6.67 -11.03
C ALA A 287 -18.12 -7.47 -11.74
N LYS A 288 -17.75 -8.34 -12.70
CA LYS A 288 -18.68 -9.19 -13.43
C LYS A 288 -19.34 -10.26 -12.56
N TYR A 289 -18.64 -10.80 -11.56
CA TYR A 289 -19.16 -11.90 -10.73
C TYR A 289 -19.72 -11.47 -9.37
N PHE A 290 -19.20 -10.40 -8.75
CA PHE A 290 -19.58 -9.99 -7.37
C PHE A 290 -20.40 -8.70 -7.28
N PHE A 291 -20.40 -7.86 -8.32
CA PHE A 291 -21.20 -6.62 -8.33
C PHE A 291 -22.09 -6.49 -9.58
N PRO A 292 -23.08 -7.38 -9.80
CA PRO A 292 -24.01 -7.22 -10.93
C PRO A 292 -24.84 -5.92 -10.88
N TYR A 293 -24.99 -5.29 -9.71
CA TYR A 293 -25.90 -4.16 -9.51
C TYR A 293 -25.28 -3.05 -8.64
N ARG A 294 -24.47 -2.15 -9.22
CA ARG A 294 -24.34 -0.79 -8.66
C ARG A 294 -23.97 0.33 -9.64
N TYR A 295 -24.02 0.09 -10.93
CA TYR A 295 -24.23 1.19 -11.86
C TYR A 295 -25.74 1.31 -12.05
N ASP A 296 -26.37 2.21 -11.29
CA ASP A 296 -27.75 2.59 -11.57
C ASP A 296 -27.76 3.39 -12.87
N TYR A 297 -27.69 2.67 -14.00
CA TYR A 297 -27.76 3.23 -15.34
C TYR A 297 -29.00 4.10 -15.51
N ARG A 298 -30.05 3.89 -14.70
CA ARG A 298 -31.23 4.75 -14.67
C ARG A 298 -30.87 6.18 -14.28
N SER A 299 -30.02 6.37 -13.27
CA SER A 299 -29.60 7.69 -12.80
C SER A 299 -28.73 8.41 -13.84
N GLU A 300 -27.83 7.68 -14.51
CA GLU A 300 -26.99 8.22 -15.58
C GLU A 300 -27.82 8.50 -16.86
N TRP A 301 -28.77 7.63 -17.20
CA TRP A 301 -29.74 7.88 -18.27
C TRP A 301 -30.62 9.09 -17.98
N GLN A 302 -31.10 9.26 -16.74
CA GLN A 302 -31.90 10.44 -16.36
C GLN A 302 -31.09 11.73 -16.45
N LYS A 303 -29.81 11.72 -16.05
CA LYS A 303 -28.91 12.87 -16.24
C LYS A 303 -28.68 13.17 -17.72
N LEU A 304 -28.51 12.14 -18.55
CA LEU A 304 -28.32 12.28 -19.99
C LEU A 304 -29.56 12.87 -20.67
N THR A 305 -30.76 12.32 -20.39
CA THR A 305 -32.01 12.82 -20.95
C THR A 305 -32.30 14.24 -20.47
N ARG A 306 -32.05 14.58 -19.19
CA ARG A 306 -32.20 15.95 -18.70
C ARG A 306 -31.24 16.92 -19.41
N ALA A 307 -29.96 16.55 -19.55
CA ALA A 307 -28.98 17.40 -20.22
C ALA A 307 -29.25 17.58 -21.72
N LEU A 308 -29.90 16.62 -22.38
CA LEU A 308 -30.34 16.74 -23.78
C LEU A 308 -31.65 17.52 -23.92
N SER A 309 -32.54 17.45 -22.93
CA SER A 309 -33.85 18.10 -22.92
C SER A 309 -33.83 19.54 -22.38
N GLU A 310 -32.79 19.94 -21.65
CA GLU A 310 -32.60 21.33 -21.23
C GLU A 310 -32.51 22.23 -22.47
N ARG A 311 -33.43 23.20 -22.58
CA ARG A 311 -33.44 24.21 -23.64
C ARG A 311 -32.32 25.21 -23.37
N ASP A 312 -31.28 25.13 -24.18
CA ASP A 312 -30.21 26.12 -24.29
C ASP A 312 -30.27 26.77 -25.69
N ASP A 313 -29.66 27.94 -25.90
CA ASP A 313 -29.62 28.61 -27.21
C ASP A 313 -28.59 27.98 -28.17
N THR A 314 -27.89 26.93 -27.73
CA THR A 314 -26.88 26.24 -28.53
C THR A 314 -27.51 25.34 -29.59
N PRO A 315 -26.96 25.28 -30.83
CA PRO A 315 -27.39 24.34 -31.85
C PRO A 315 -27.46 22.89 -31.34
N PHE A 316 -28.49 22.16 -31.74
CA PHE A 316 -28.80 20.81 -31.23
C PHE A 316 -27.63 19.83 -31.33
N TYR A 317 -26.89 19.86 -32.44
CA TYR A 317 -25.72 19.00 -32.65
C TYR A 317 -24.58 19.31 -31.67
N ASP A 318 -24.28 20.58 -31.41
CA ASP A 318 -23.23 20.98 -30.48
C ASP A 318 -23.56 20.61 -29.03
N ARG A 319 -24.85 20.61 -28.68
CA ARG A 319 -25.33 20.13 -27.37
C ARG A 319 -25.08 18.64 -27.21
N ILE A 320 -25.46 17.84 -28.20
CA ILE A 320 -25.21 16.38 -28.18
C ILE A 320 -23.71 16.12 -28.00
N VAL A 321 -22.85 16.79 -28.78
CA VAL A 321 -21.40 16.61 -28.68
C VAL A 321 -20.89 16.95 -27.28
N ARG A 322 -21.33 18.08 -26.72
CA ARG A 322 -20.90 18.56 -25.40
C ARG A 322 -21.34 17.61 -24.29
N VAL A 323 -22.60 17.20 -24.30
CA VAL A 323 -23.20 16.31 -23.29
C VAL A 323 -22.53 14.93 -23.35
N MET A 324 -22.39 14.35 -24.55
CA MET A 324 -21.74 13.04 -24.73
C MET A 324 -20.26 13.08 -24.35
N ALA A 325 -19.54 14.16 -24.67
CA ALA A 325 -18.14 14.33 -24.28
C ALA A 325 -17.97 14.45 -22.75
N GLY A 326 -18.92 15.11 -22.07
CA GLY A 326 -18.97 15.19 -20.61
C GLY A 326 -19.19 13.82 -19.95
N PHE A 327 -20.11 13.02 -20.50
CA PHE A 327 -20.39 11.66 -20.02
C PHE A 327 -19.24 10.68 -20.24
N LEU A 328 -18.55 10.78 -21.38
CA LEU A 328 -17.46 9.85 -21.74
C LEU A 328 -16.11 10.25 -21.13
N SER A 329 -16.03 11.38 -20.39
CA SER A 329 -14.77 11.93 -19.84
C SER A 329 -13.63 12.00 -20.88
N ALA A 330 -13.99 12.17 -22.16
CA ALA A 330 -13.05 12.14 -23.26
C ALA A 330 -12.30 13.47 -23.35
N THR A 331 -10.97 13.41 -23.30
CA THR A 331 -10.08 14.59 -23.35
C THR A 331 -10.06 15.27 -24.73
N ARG A 332 -10.47 14.57 -25.81
CA ARG A 332 -10.57 15.14 -27.16
C ARG A 332 -12.03 15.24 -27.62
N ARG A 333 -12.40 16.43 -28.10
CA ARG A 333 -13.71 16.74 -28.69
C ARG A 333 -13.61 16.62 -30.21
N GLY A 334 -14.48 15.83 -30.82
CA GLY A 334 -14.62 15.77 -32.27
C GLY A 334 -15.80 14.89 -32.66
N VAL A 335 -16.69 15.43 -33.49
CA VAL A 335 -17.77 14.66 -34.13
C VAL A 335 -17.58 14.81 -35.64
N VAL A 336 -17.54 13.67 -36.33
CA VAL A 336 -17.51 13.64 -37.79
C VAL A 336 -18.93 13.35 -38.26
N ALA A 337 -19.66 14.40 -38.65
CA ALA A 337 -20.94 14.25 -39.31
C ALA A 337 -20.72 14.13 -40.81
N ARG A 338 -21.02 12.96 -41.39
CA ARG A 338 -20.98 12.77 -42.84
C ARG A 338 -22.37 13.06 -43.41
N ARG A 339 -22.55 14.26 -43.96
CA ARG A 339 -23.74 14.62 -44.74
C ARG A 339 -23.53 14.06 -46.16
N THR A 340 -24.43 13.19 -46.62
CA THR A 340 -24.48 12.71 -48.01
C THR A 340 -24.63 13.92 -48.93
N GLY A 341 -23.53 14.33 -49.59
CA GLY A 341 -23.51 15.38 -50.61
C GLY A 341 -22.38 16.41 -50.52
N ARG A 342 -21.80 16.68 -49.34
CA ARG A 342 -20.58 17.52 -49.19
C ARG A 342 -20.05 17.40 -47.76
N ALA A 343 -18.80 16.98 -47.61
CA ALA A 343 -18.16 16.88 -46.30
C ALA A 343 -17.89 18.29 -45.75
N ALA A 344 -18.58 18.67 -44.69
CA ALA A 344 -18.26 19.86 -43.90
C ALA A 344 -17.85 19.40 -42.50
N THR A 345 -16.56 19.56 -42.18
CA THR A 345 -16.04 19.29 -40.84
C THR A 345 -16.21 20.53 -39.98
N HIS A 346 -17.15 20.51 -39.04
CA HIS A 346 -17.23 21.51 -37.99
C HIS A 346 -16.34 21.08 -36.81
N ARG A 347 -15.17 21.71 -36.67
CA ARG A 347 -14.37 21.62 -35.43
C ARG A 347 -14.85 22.72 -34.48
N SER A 348 -15.53 22.37 -33.38
CA SER A 348 -15.71 23.32 -32.29
C SER A 348 -14.42 23.40 -31.48
N ALA A 349 -13.69 24.50 -31.64
CA ALA A 349 -12.44 24.77 -30.94
C ALA A 349 -12.70 24.90 -29.43
N GLY A 350 -12.18 23.96 -28.64
CA GLY A 350 -11.89 24.20 -27.23
C GLY A 350 -10.64 25.09 -27.12
N SER A 351 -10.56 25.92 -26.08
CA SER A 351 -9.58 27.00 -25.84
C SER A 351 -8.12 26.55 -25.61
N SER A 352 -7.66 25.52 -26.32
CA SER A 352 -6.28 25.04 -26.26
C SER A 352 -5.95 24.26 -27.54
N ALA A 353 -5.96 24.94 -28.69
CA ALA A 353 -5.40 24.42 -29.93
C ALA A 353 -4.16 25.24 -30.31
N PRO A 354 -3.02 24.60 -30.63
CA PRO A 354 -1.88 25.31 -31.21
C PRO A 354 -2.23 25.76 -32.65
N PRO A 355 -1.64 26.85 -33.15
CA PRO A 355 -2.02 27.42 -34.45
C PRO A 355 -1.65 26.48 -35.60
N ASP A 356 -2.56 26.36 -36.57
CA ASP A 356 -2.36 25.63 -37.83
C ASP A 356 -1.16 26.23 -38.60
N ARG A 357 -0.10 25.43 -38.77
CA ARG A 357 0.93 25.68 -39.78
C ARG A 357 0.56 24.94 -41.06
N THR A 358 -0.30 25.55 -41.87
CA THR A 358 -0.37 25.27 -43.31
C THR A 358 -0.73 26.55 -44.05
N ALA A 359 0.27 27.38 -44.30
CA ALA A 359 0.27 28.42 -45.33
C ALA A 359 1.71 28.75 -45.71
N ARG A 360 2.31 27.90 -46.55
CA ARG A 360 3.11 28.25 -47.73
C ARG A 360 3.51 26.99 -48.47
#